data_AF-A0A1F7MU65-F1
#
_entry.id   AF-A0A1F7MU65-F1
#
_cell.length_a   1.000
_cell.length_b   1.000
_cell.length_c   1.000
_cell.angle_alpha   90.00
_cell.angle_beta   90.00
_cell.angle_gamma   90.00
#
_symmetry.space_group_name_H-M   'P 1'
#
loop_
_entity.id
_entity.type
_entity.pdbx_description
1 polymer ?
#
loop_
_entity_poly.entity_id
_entity_poly.type
_entity_poly.pdbx_seq_one_letter_code
_entity_poly.pdbx_strand_id
1 'polypeptide(L)'
;MSGKGTLAAALAACLLLAASAWAAPSEDRILALDQYTTDKGRRLATAHGRALRALNAEIYHCMPWVEVQKSSIGFFRPKHIASDSRYLSVRIYVEQDPSPAFAALRVEERASAMFSRYVGALLRRMNEDAALAGDPALDGYTVILEWLKQMPRAQGERPVHETIAVFVDKALALEYLGRRRSITDVAAHAKVRGFDGEAGLGDLRLAAWDDNFVSTYKVANYQVEAGVTCR
;
A
#
# COMPACT_ATOMS: atom_id res chain seq x y z
N MET A 1 -20.88 52.02 -51.08
CA MET A 1 -20.02 51.55 -49.97
C MET A 1 -20.89 50.80 -48.98
N SER A 2 -20.74 49.48 -48.89
CA SER A 2 -20.92 48.68 -47.66
C SER A 2 -20.70 47.22 -48.03
N GLY A 3 -19.50 46.71 -47.75
CA GLY A 3 -19.20 45.29 -47.83
C GLY A 3 -19.87 44.54 -46.69
N LYS A 4 -20.28 43.29 -46.94
CA LYS A 4 -20.57 42.31 -45.90
C LYS A 4 -19.77 41.06 -46.22
N GLY A 5 -18.82 40.79 -45.33
CA GLY A 5 -17.78 39.80 -45.49
C GLY A 5 -18.27 38.38 -45.24
N THR A 6 -17.82 37.50 -46.13
CA THR A 6 -17.60 36.09 -45.88
C THR A 6 -16.45 35.94 -44.89
N LEU A 7 -16.72 35.48 -43.66
CA LEU A 7 -15.71 35.02 -42.71
C LEU A 7 -16.38 34.20 -41.61
N ALA A 8 -16.57 32.91 -41.86
CA ALA A 8 -16.94 31.94 -40.83
C ALA A 8 -16.52 30.53 -41.25
N ALA A 9 -15.20 30.31 -41.39
CA ALA A 9 -14.64 28.97 -41.51
C ALA A 9 -13.13 29.00 -41.23
N ALA A 10 -12.73 29.01 -39.95
CA ALA A 10 -11.42 28.51 -39.50
C ALA A 10 -11.25 28.74 -37.98
N LEU A 11 -11.95 27.97 -37.15
CA LEU A 11 -11.62 27.83 -35.72
C LEU A 11 -12.33 26.60 -35.14
N ALA A 12 -12.13 25.44 -35.76
CA ALA A 12 -12.69 24.17 -35.28
C ALA A 12 -11.72 23.01 -35.58
N ALA A 13 -10.48 23.10 -35.11
CA ALA A 13 -9.52 22.00 -35.23
C ALA A 13 -8.33 22.12 -34.27
N CYS A 14 -8.53 22.19 -32.95
CA CYS A 14 -7.41 22.02 -32.00
C CYS A 14 -7.77 21.46 -30.60
N LEU A 15 -8.99 21.01 -30.33
CA LEU A 15 -9.42 20.65 -28.95
C LEU A 15 -9.60 19.16 -28.66
N LEU A 16 -9.09 18.24 -29.49
CA LEU A 16 -9.27 16.79 -29.28
C LEU A 16 -7.96 16.01 -29.13
N LEU A 17 -6.95 16.62 -28.51
CA LEU A 17 -5.86 15.89 -27.86
C LEU A 17 -5.94 16.14 -26.35
N ALA A 18 -7.08 15.76 -25.76
CA ALA A 18 -7.04 15.33 -24.36
C ALA A 18 -6.28 14.01 -24.34
N ALA A 19 -4.95 14.08 -24.37
CA ALA A 19 -4.15 13.04 -23.77
C ALA A 19 -4.70 12.94 -22.35
N SER A 20 -5.32 11.80 -22.01
CA SER A 20 -5.61 11.48 -20.63
C SER A 20 -4.29 11.66 -19.90
N ALA A 21 -4.16 12.74 -19.13
CA ALA A 21 -3.02 12.93 -18.27
C ALA A 21 -3.22 11.90 -17.15
N TRP A 22 -2.73 10.69 -17.38
CA TRP A 22 -2.60 9.69 -16.35
C TRP A 22 -1.70 10.31 -15.30
N ALA A 23 -2.27 10.62 -14.13
CA ALA A 23 -1.49 11.16 -13.04
C ALA A 23 -0.45 10.10 -12.67
N ALA A 24 0.83 10.44 -12.78
CA ALA A 24 1.90 9.56 -12.34
C ALA A 24 1.82 9.38 -10.80
N PRO A 25 2.20 8.22 -10.26
CA PRO A 25 2.31 8.03 -8.82
C PRO A 25 3.24 9.10 -8.24
N SER A 26 2.82 9.73 -7.15
CA SER A 26 3.66 10.72 -6.48
C SER A 26 4.91 10.06 -5.89
N GLU A 27 6.08 10.65 -6.13
CA GLU A 27 7.36 10.17 -5.59
C GLU A 27 7.50 10.48 -4.09
N ASP A 28 6.67 11.37 -3.53
CA ASP A 28 6.68 11.72 -2.10
C ASP A 28 6.26 10.57 -1.17
N ARG A 29 5.75 9.46 -1.74
CA ARG A 29 5.42 8.21 -1.05
C ARG A 29 6.66 7.44 -0.62
N ILE A 30 7.79 7.63 -1.30
CA ILE A 30 9.06 6.96 -1.01
C ILE A 30 9.86 7.80 -0.01
N LEU A 31 10.48 7.14 0.98
CA LEU A 31 11.33 7.80 1.96
C LEU A 31 12.58 8.37 1.28
N ALA A 32 12.80 9.68 1.44
CA ALA A 32 13.93 10.37 0.84
C ALA A 32 15.27 9.88 1.42
N LEU A 33 16.33 9.89 0.61
CA LEU A 33 17.63 9.34 0.98
C LEU A 33 18.24 10.01 2.22
N ASP A 34 18.05 11.31 2.37
CA ASP A 34 18.52 12.12 3.50
C ASP A 34 17.82 11.78 4.82
N GLN A 35 16.62 11.19 4.78
CA GLN A 35 15.84 10.81 5.97
C GLN A 35 16.27 9.46 6.58
N TYR A 36 17.16 8.70 5.94
CA TYR A 36 17.74 7.49 6.52
C TYR A 36 18.79 7.84 7.57
N THR A 37 18.62 7.33 8.78
CA THR A 37 19.51 7.61 9.93
C THR A 37 20.72 6.66 10.05
N THR A 38 20.83 5.67 9.18
CA THR A 38 21.89 4.64 9.21
C THR A 38 22.41 4.35 7.81
N ASP A 39 23.69 4.00 7.71
CA ASP A 39 24.29 3.66 6.42
C ASP A 39 23.67 2.44 5.76
N LYS A 40 23.28 1.41 6.52
CA LYS A 40 22.63 0.22 5.98
C LYS A 40 21.34 0.57 5.26
N GLY A 41 20.44 1.31 5.92
CA GLY A 41 19.19 1.78 5.32
C GLY A 41 19.43 2.67 4.09
N ARG A 42 20.39 3.60 4.17
CA ARG A 42 20.75 4.47 3.04
C ARG A 42 21.28 3.68 1.84
N ARG A 43 22.16 2.70 2.07
CA ARG A 43 22.68 1.82 1.01
C ARG A 43 21.58 1.01 0.34
N LEU A 44 20.68 0.41 1.10
CA LEU A 44 19.52 -0.30 0.55
C LEU A 44 18.67 0.63 -0.32
N ALA A 45 18.36 1.84 0.16
CA ALA A 45 17.57 2.82 -0.57
C ALA A 45 18.24 3.29 -1.86
N THR A 46 19.55 3.52 -1.84
CA THR A 46 20.34 3.86 -3.03
C THR A 46 20.36 2.70 -4.03
N ALA A 47 20.61 1.48 -3.57
CA ALA A 47 20.72 0.30 -4.44
C ALA A 47 19.37 -0.07 -5.08
N HIS A 48 18.27 0.04 -4.33
CA HIS A 48 16.95 -0.46 -4.73
C HIS A 48 15.93 0.64 -5.04
N GLY A 49 16.38 1.89 -5.25
CA GLY A 49 15.47 3.01 -5.51
C GLY A 49 14.55 2.81 -6.72
N ARG A 50 15.00 2.07 -7.74
CA ARG A 50 14.14 1.69 -8.88
C ARG A 50 13.03 0.72 -8.46
N ALA A 51 13.34 -0.27 -7.64
CA ALA A 51 12.36 -1.23 -7.13
C ALA A 51 11.32 -0.55 -6.22
N LEU A 52 11.74 0.43 -5.40
CA LEU A 52 10.80 1.21 -4.58
C LEU A 52 9.80 2.02 -5.44
N ARG A 53 10.29 2.63 -6.55
CA ARG A 53 9.43 3.32 -7.52
C ARG A 53 8.48 2.38 -8.25
N ALA A 54 8.98 1.21 -8.66
CA ALA A 54 8.15 0.19 -9.29
C ALA A 54 7.04 -0.29 -8.35
N LEU A 55 7.36 -0.57 -7.08
CA LEU A 55 6.37 -0.94 -6.07
C LEU A 55 5.32 0.16 -5.85
N ASN A 56 5.74 1.43 -5.76
CA ASN A 56 4.83 2.56 -5.62
C ASN A 56 3.88 2.67 -6.82
N ALA A 57 4.42 2.58 -8.04
CA ALA A 57 3.63 2.61 -9.27
C ALA A 57 2.66 1.45 -9.36
N GLU A 58 3.10 0.23 -9.02
CA GLU A 58 2.25 -0.95 -9.05
C GLU A 58 1.08 -0.80 -8.07
N ILE A 59 1.31 -0.37 -6.83
CA ILE A 59 0.22 -0.14 -5.87
C ILE A 59 -0.74 0.94 -6.40
N TYR A 60 -0.20 2.06 -6.90
CA TYR A 60 -1.00 3.16 -7.42
C TYR A 60 -1.92 2.76 -8.57
N HIS A 61 -1.41 1.98 -9.54
CA HIS A 61 -2.21 1.57 -10.70
C HIS A 61 -3.09 0.35 -10.44
N CYS A 62 -2.66 -0.56 -9.56
CA CYS A 62 -3.32 -1.85 -9.41
C CYS A 62 -4.17 -1.98 -8.15
N MET A 63 -4.10 -1.00 -7.26
CA MET A 63 -4.93 -0.92 -6.05
C MET A 63 -5.50 0.50 -5.91
N PRO A 64 -6.28 1.02 -6.88
CA PRO A 64 -6.76 2.41 -6.87
C PRO A 64 -7.71 2.78 -5.72
N TRP A 65 -8.08 1.81 -4.88
CA TRP A 65 -8.86 2.00 -3.65
C TRP A 65 -7.97 2.09 -2.39
N VAL A 66 -6.65 2.21 -2.55
CA VAL A 66 -5.73 2.42 -1.42
C VAL A 66 -4.86 3.64 -1.66
N GLU A 67 -4.57 4.38 -0.59
CA GLU A 67 -3.60 5.46 -0.60
C GLU A 67 -2.31 5.01 0.10
N VAL A 68 -1.17 5.07 -0.60
CA VAL A 68 0.13 4.96 0.06
C VAL A 68 0.40 6.25 0.84
N GLN A 69 0.72 6.13 2.13
CA GLN A 69 1.00 7.31 2.95
C GLN A 69 2.35 7.95 2.58
N LYS A 70 2.48 9.27 2.76
CA LYS A 70 3.70 10.02 2.47
C LYS A 70 4.91 9.37 3.17
N SER A 71 6.04 9.28 2.46
CA SER A 71 7.31 8.77 2.96
C SER A 71 7.20 7.42 3.68
N SER A 72 6.29 6.55 3.23
CA SER A 72 5.96 5.28 3.88
C SER A 72 6.35 4.05 3.07
N ILE A 73 7.02 4.22 1.93
CA ILE A 73 7.75 3.17 1.21
C ILE A 73 9.26 3.34 1.47
N GLY A 74 9.93 2.34 2.02
CA GLY A 74 11.37 2.41 2.29
C GLY A 74 11.88 1.37 3.29
N PHE A 75 13.11 1.55 3.77
CA PHE A 75 13.80 0.59 4.66
C PHE A 75 13.84 1.06 6.12
N PHE A 76 12.83 0.67 6.89
CA PHE A 76 12.63 1.12 8.26
C PHE A 76 13.14 0.08 9.26
N ARG A 77 13.55 0.54 10.44
CA ARG A 77 13.82 -0.33 11.58
C ARG A 77 12.53 -0.51 12.39
N PRO A 78 12.02 -1.74 12.59
CA PRO A 78 10.90 -1.97 13.50
C PRO A 78 11.26 -1.48 14.91
N LYS A 79 10.37 -0.67 15.52
CA LYS A 79 10.65 -0.04 16.83
C LYS A 79 10.95 -1.04 17.96
N HIS A 80 10.45 -2.27 17.84
CA HIS A 80 10.62 -3.32 18.84
C HIS A 80 11.93 -4.12 18.68
N ILE A 81 12.72 -3.87 17.63
CA ILE A 81 14.00 -4.53 17.36
C ILE A 81 15.13 -3.54 17.65
N ALA A 82 16.06 -3.94 18.52
CA ALA A 82 17.18 -3.09 18.92
C ALA A 82 18.31 -3.02 17.88
N SER A 83 18.56 -4.13 17.16
CA SER A 83 19.55 -4.19 16.08
C SER A 83 19.18 -3.31 14.89
N ASP A 84 20.15 -3.02 14.03
CA ASP A 84 19.95 -2.33 12.75
C ASP A 84 19.28 -3.24 11.69
N SER A 85 18.17 -3.85 12.07
CA SER A 85 17.36 -4.68 11.18
C SER A 85 16.49 -3.78 10.30
N ARG A 86 16.59 -3.97 8.98
CA ARG A 86 15.96 -3.15 7.95
C ARG A 86 14.87 -3.93 7.28
N TYR A 87 13.64 -3.46 7.46
CA TYR A 87 12.45 -4.03 6.88
C TYR A 87 12.01 -3.13 5.73
N LEU A 88 11.75 -3.71 4.57
CA LEU A 88 11.04 -3.02 3.52
C LEU A 88 9.62 -2.76 4.02
N SER A 89 9.22 -1.50 4.12
CA SER A 89 7.93 -1.10 4.68
C SER A 89 7.04 -0.50 3.61
N VAL A 90 5.73 -0.76 3.71
CA VAL A 90 4.66 -0.06 3.02
C VAL A 90 3.58 0.28 4.06
N ARG A 91 3.09 1.53 4.07
CA ARG A 91 1.87 1.93 4.79
C ARG A 91 0.81 2.37 3.80
N ILE A 92 -0.34 1.71 3.86
CA ILE A 92 -1.51 2.09 3.07
C ILE A 92 -2.68 2.47 3.97
N TYR A 93 -3.45 3.43 3.51
CA TYR A 93 -4.82 3.66 3.93
C TYR A 93 -5.76 2.97 2.95
N VAL A 94 -6.66 2.14 3.45
CA VAL A 94 -7.66 1.42 2.66
C VAL A 94 -8.91 2.27 2.60
N GLU A 95 -9.23 2.77 1.41
CA GLU A 95 -10.50 3.42 1.15
C GLU A 95 -11.58 2.35 1.04
N GLN A 96 -12.49 2.35 2.01
CA GLN A 96 -13.63 1.45 2.02
C GLN A 96 -14.90 2.24 2.34
N ASP A 97 -16.00 1.82 1.73
CA ASP A 97 -17.31 2.34 2.10
C ASP A 97 -17.62 2.00 3.57
N PRO A 98 -18.27 2.92 4.31
CA PRO A 98 -18.70 2.64 5.67
C PRO A 98 -19.63 1.42 5.71
N SER A 99 -19.24 0.40 6.48
CA SER A 99 -20.02 -0.83 6.64
C SER A 99 -20.39 -1.03 8.11
N PRO A 100 -21.67 -0.88 8.49
CA PRO A 100 -22.12 -1.14 9.87
C PRO A 100 -21.81 -2.57 10.32
N ALA A 101 -21.92 -3.55 9.41
CA ALA A 101 -21.62 -4.94 9.70
C ALA A 101 -20.12 -5.13 10.01
N PHE A 102 -19.23 -4.51 9.25
CA PHE A 102 -17.79 -4.54 9.51
C PHE A 102 -17.44 -3.81 10.81
N ALA A 103 -18.03 -2.64 11.03
CA ALA A 103 -17.82 -1.83 12.24
C ALA A 103 -18.29 -2.53 13.53
N ALA A 104 -19.27 -3.42 13.44
CA ALA A 104 -19.81 -4.18 14.56
C ALA A 104 -18.94 -5.38 15.00
N LEU A 105 -17.97 -5.80 14.17
CA LEU A 105 -17.03 -6.87 14.53
C LEU A 105 -16.17 -6.52 15.75
N ARG A 106 -15.45 -7.49 16.31
CA ARG A 106 -14.35 -7.19 17.25
C ARG A 106 -13.14 -6.65 16.49
N VAL A 107 -12.23 -5.98 17.20
CA VAL A 107 -11.05 -5.38 16.56
C VAL A 107 -10.14 -6.43 15.92
N GLU A 108 -9.98 -7.59 16.55
CA GLU A 108 -9.22 -8.70 16.01
C GLU A 108 -9.86 -9.29 14.75
N GLU A 109 -11.19 -9.32 14.68
CA GLU A 109 -11.93 -9.82 13.50
C GLU A 109 -11.79 -8.86 12.32
N ARG A 110 -11.87 -7.54 12.56
CA ARG A 110 -11.57 -6.54 11.51
C ARG A 110 -10.12 -6.62 11.06
N ALA A 111 -9.18 -6.70 12.02
CA ALA A 111 -7.76 -6.84 11.74
C ALA A 111 -7.46 -8.11 10.94
N SER A 112 -8.10 -9.23 11.26
CA SER A 112 -8.01 -10.49 10.51
C SER A 112 -8.50 -10.37 9.07
N ALA A 113 -9.62 -9.66 8.86
CA ALA A 113 -10.13 -9.41 7.52
C ALA A 113 -9.17 -8.54 6.69
N MET A 114 -8.65 -7.46 7.29
CA MET A 114 -7.66 -6.58 6.65
C MET A 114 -6.35 -7.31 6.35
N PHE A 115 -5.87 -8.11 7.30
CA PHE A 115 -4.67 -8.93 7.13
C PHE A 115 -4.82 -9.89 5.95
N SER A 116 -5.87 -10.70 5.95
CA SER A 116 -6.12 -11.72 4.93
C SER A 116 -6.22 -11.11 3.53
N ARG A 117 -6.89 -9.96 3.43
CA ARG A 117 -7.10 -9.25 2.18
C ARG A 117 -5.83 -8.65 1.58
N TYR A 118 -5.00 -8.01 2.39
CA TYR A 118 -3.93 -7.15 1.87
C TYR A 118 -2.50 -7.67 2.08
N VAL A 119 -2.22 -8.35 3.19
CA VAL A 119 -0.82 -8.68 3.55
C VAL A 119 -0.20 -9.62 2.53
N GLY A 120 -0.88 -10.70 2.16
CA GLY A 120 -0.34 -11.65 1.18
C GLY A 120 -0.09 -11.01 -0.19
N ALA A 121 -1.00 -10.14 -0.64
CA ALA A 121 -0.88 -9.43 -1.91
C ALA A 121 0.27 -8.41 -1.90
N LEU A 122 0.43 -7.66 -0.81
CA LEU A 122 1.52 -6.69 -0.66
C LEU A 122 2.87 -7.38 -0.52
N LEU A 123 2.97 -8.49 0.22
CA LEU A 123 4.21 -9.27 0.31
C LEU A 123 4.68 -9.76 -1.06
N ARG A 124 3.77 -10.17 -1.95
CA ARG A 124 4.11 -10.53 -3.34
C ARG A 124 4.72 -9.34 -4.09
N ARG A 125 4.05 -8.18 -4.05
CA ARG A 125 4.48 -6.94 -4.71
C ARG A 125 5.85 -6.46 -4.21
N MET A 126 6.05 -6.50 -2.89
CA MET A 126 7.30 -6.14 -2.22
C MET A 126 8.49 -7.06 -2.58
N ASN A 127 8.23 -8.21 -3.22
CA ASN A 127 9.23 -9.21 -3.60
C ASN A 127 9.33 -9.42 -5.12
N GLU A 128 8.71 -8.58 -5.94
CA GLU A 128 8.80 -8.73 -7.40
C GLU A 128 10.22 -8.52 -7.94
N ASP A 129 10.96 -7.56 -7.37
CA ASP A 129 12.36 -7.35 -7.72
C ASP A 129 13.25 -8.39 -7.03
N ALA A 130 13.81 -9.31 -7.82
CA ALA A 130 14.62 -10.41 -7.32
C ALA A 130 15.94 -9.94 -6.67
N ALA A 131 16.50 -8.81 -7.09
CA ALA A 131 17.73 -8.28 -6.48
C ALA A 131 17.45 -7.72 -5.09
N LEU A 132 16.34 -7.00 -4.92
CA LEU A 132 15.85 -6.53 -3.63
C LEU A 132 15.46 -7.69 -2.71
N ALA A 133 14.67 -8.64 -3.20
CA ALA A 133 14.27 -9.83 -2.44
C ALA A 133 15.49 -10.69 -2.06
N GLY A 134 16.53 -10.71 -2.90
CA GLY A 134 17.78 -11.44 -2.66
C GLY A 134 18.76 -10.72 -1.72
N ASP A 135 18.61 -9.42 -1.48
CA ASP A 135 19.61 -8.62 -0.77
C ASP A 135 19.80 -9.10 0.68
N PRO A 136 21.00 -9.55 1.09
CA PRO A 136 21.25 -10.04 2.45
C PRO A 136 21.15 -8.97 3.53
N ALA A 137 21.19 -7.68 3.18
CA ALA A 137 20.98 -6.58 4.12
C ALA A 137 19.49 -6.29 4.39
N LEU A 138 18.56 -6.88 3.63
CA LEU A 138 17.13 -6.84 3.93
C LEU A 138 16.78 -7.93 4.96
N ASP A 139 16.21 -7.54 6.09
CA ASP A 139 15.90 -8.46 7.21
C ASP A 139 14.43 -8.92 7.23
N GLY A 140 13.52 -8.16 6.63
CA GLY A 140 12.10 -8.50 6.61
C GLY A 140 11.21 -7.48 5.91
N TYR A 141 9.91 -7.58 6.19
CA TYR A 141 8.85 -6.80 5.55
C TYR A 141 7.91 -6.24 6.61
N THR A 142 7.53 -4.97 6.46
CA THR A 142 6.50 -4.34 7.27
C THR A 142 5.33 -3.92 6.39
N VAL A 143 4.14 -4.40 6.70
CA VAL A 143 2.90 -3.96 6.07
C VAL A 143 2.06 -3.26 7.12
N ILE A 144 1.80 -1.96 6.92
CA ILE A 144 0.94 -1.17 7.79
C ILE A 144 -0.37 -0.90 7.06
N LEU A 145 -1.46 -1.42 7.61
CA LEU A 145 -2.81 -1.24 7.07
C LEU A 145 -3.56 -0.30 7.99
N GLU A 146 -4.09 0.77 7.44
CA GLU A 146 -5.01 1.67 8.12
C GLU A 146 -6.36 1.66 7.41
N TRP A 147 -7.45 1.70 8.16
CA TRP A 147 -8.79 1.79 7.60
C TRP A 147 -9.71 2.60 8.50
N LEU A 148 -10.76 3.17 7.90
CA LEU A 148 -11.83 3.82 8.64
C LEU A 148 -12.72 2.75 9.30
N LYS A 149 -12.83 2.79 10.63
CA LYS A 149 -13.77 1.96 11.40
C LYS A 149 -15.21 2.43 11.22
N GLN A 150 -15.45 3.72 11.41
CA GLN A 150 -16.77 4.33 11.28
C GLN A 150 -16.66 5.79 10.88
N MET A 151 -17.62 6.26 10.08
CA MET A 151 -17.79 7.69 9.82
C MET A 151 -18.27 8.41 11.09
N PRO A 152 -17.88 9.68 11.29
CA PRO A 152 -18.48 10.54 12.29
C PRO A 152 -20.01 10.53 12.18
N ARG A 153 -20.71 10.34 13.32
CA ARG A 153 -22.18 10.34 13.37
C ARG A 153 -22.74 11.73 13.68
N ALA A 154 -21.93 12.59 14.30
CA ALA A 154 -22.29 13.96 14.63
C ALA A 154 -21.24 14.96 14.16
N GLN A 155 -21.66 16.21 13.98
CA GLN A 155 -20.75 17.32 13.66
C GLN A 155 -19.77 17.52 14.81
N GLY A 156 -18.46 17.45 14.51
CA GLY A 156 -17.39 17.59 15.49
C GLY A 156 -16.79 16.26 15.99
N GLU A 157 -17.41 15.11 15.67
CA GLU A 157 -16.77 13.80 15.88
C GLU A 157 -15.63 13.61 14.88
N ARG A 158 -14.51 13.05 15.35
CA ARG A 158 -13.38 12.71 14.49
C ARG A 158 -13.58 11.31 13.88
N PRO A 159 -13.17 11.10 12.62
CA PRO A 159 -13.09 9.76 12.04
C PRO A 159 -12.22 8.85 12.92
N VAL A 160 -12.66 7.62 13.15
CA VAL A 160 -11.91 6.62 13.92
C VAL A 160 -11.19 5.71 12.94
N HIS A 161 -9.86 5.81 12.92
CA HIS A 161 -8.99 5.00 12.08
C HIS A 161 -8.35 3.91 12.91
N GLU A 162 -8.53 2.66 12.50
CA GLU A 162 -7.81 1.54 13.08
C GLU A 162 -6.59 1.21 12.24
N THR A 163 -5.56 0.66 12.87
CA THR A 163 -4.31 0.32 12.19
C THR A 163 -3.77 -1.01 12.69
N ILE A 164 -3.26 -1.84 11.77
CA ILE A 164 -2.33 -2.90 12.11
C ILE A 164 -0.98 -2.69 11.45
N ALA A 165 0.10 -2.90 12.20
CA ALA A 165 1.45 -3.04 11.69
C ALA A 165 1.87 -4.50 11.77
N VAL A 166 2.10 -5.11 10.61
CA VAL A 166 2.47 -6.52 10.47
C VAL A 166 3.95 -6.60 10.11
N PHE A 167 4.74 -7.23 10.98
CA PHE A 167 6.17 -7.44 10.81
C PHE A 167 6.41 -8.91 10.48
N VAL A 168 6.98 -9.16 9.30
CA VAL A 168 7.25 -10.50 8.77
C VAL A 168 8.75 -10.63 8.52
N ASP A 169 9.38 -11.61 9.14
CA ASP A 169 10.80 -11.89 8.89
C ASP A 169 11.01 -12.35 7.45
N LYS A 170 12.16 -12.02 6.87
CA LYS A 170 12.44 -12.30 5.47
C LYS A 170 12.31 -13.79 5.15
N ALA A 171 12.85 -14.66 6.00
CA ALA A 171 12.76 -16.10 5.81
C ALA A 171 11.29 -16.56 5.72
N LEU A 172 10.44 -16.15 6.67
CA LEU A 172 9.01 -16.50 6.69
C LEU A 172 8.27 -16.01 5.43
N ALA A 173 8.52 -14.77 5.01
CA ALA A 173 7.92 -14.22 3.79
C ALA A 173 8.34 -15.03 2.55
N LEU A 174 9.63 -15.38 2.42
CA LEU A 174 10.11 -16.18 1.29
C LEU A 174 9.56 -17.62 1.31
N GLU A 175 9.33 -18.21 2.48
CA GLU A 175 8.66 -19.50 2.58
C GLU A 175 7.20 -19.44 2.12
N TYR A 176 6.47 -18.39 2.52
CA TYR A 176 5.10 -18.15 2.06
C TYR A 176 5.04 -17.93 0.55
N LEU A 177 5.89 -17.06 0.00
CA LEU A 177 5.94 -16.77 -1.43
C LEU A 177 6.36 -17.99 -2.26
N GLY A 178 7.24 -18.82 -1.71
CA GLY A 178 7.62 -20.12 -2.28
C GLY A 178 6.57 -21.23 -2.06
N ARG A 179 5.38 -20.91 -1.55
CA ARG A 179 4.28 -21.85 -1.25
C ARG A 179 4.66 -22.99 -0.30
N ARG A 180 5.70 -22.79 0.52
CA ARG A 180 6.11 -23.72 1.60
C ARG A 180 5.38 -23.45 2.91
N ARG A 181 4.72 -22.30 3.01
CA ARG A 181 3.90 -21.86 4.14
C ARG A 181 2.59 -21.26 3.63
N SER A 182 1.54 -21.38 4.43
CA SER A 182 0.24 -20.75 4.19
C SER A 182 0.21 -19.31 4.73
N ILE A 183 -0.80 -18.53 4.35
CA ILE A 183 -1.03 -17.20 4.94
C ILE A 183 -1.39 -17.31 6.44
N THR A 184 -1.99 -18.43 6.86
CA THR A 184 -2.23 -18.76 8.27
C THR A 184 -0.94 -18.92 9.05
N ASP A 185 0.07 -19.59 8.46
CA ASP A 185 1.39 -19.69 9.08
C ASP A 185 2.05 -18.31 9.22
N VAL A 186 1.89 -17.44 8.22
CA VAL A 186 2.38 -16.06 8.31
C VAL A 186 1.71 -15.33 9.47
N ALA A 187 0.38 -15.40 9.60
CA ALA A 187 -0.35 -14.75 10.69
C ALA A 187 0.06 -15.28 12.08
N ALA A 188 0.37 -16.57 12.19
CA ALA A 188 0.77 -17.20 13.44
C ALA A 188 2.18 -16.83 13.91
N HIS A 189 3.10 -16.51 12.98
CA HIS A 189 4.51 -16.25 13.29
C HIS A 189 4.92 -14.79 13.12
N ALA A 190 4.16 -14.01 12.34
CA ALA A 190 4.38 -12.57 12.22
C ALA A 190 4.08 -11.87 13.54
N LYS A 191 4.81 -10.79 13.82
CA LYS A 191 4.43 -9.89 14.90
C LYS A 191 3.41 -8.89 14.37
N VAL A 192 2.21 -8.86 14.96
CA VAL A 192 1.16 -7.91 14.57
C VAL A 192 0.88 -6.97 15.73
N ARG A 193 0.86 -5.67 15.46
CA ARG A 193 0.51 -4.65 16.47
C ARG A 193 -0.69 -3.85 16.05
N GLY A 194 -1.63 -3.64 16.98
CA GLY A 194 -2.86 -2.91 16.75
C GLY A 194 -2.88 -1.49 17.34
N PHE A 195 -3.65 -0.61 16.70
CA PHE A 195 -4.08 0.68 17.22
C PHE A 195 -5.56 0.86 16.84
N ASP A 196 -6.41 1.23 17.79
CA ASP A 196 -7.88 1.28 17.59
C ASP A 196 -8.42 2.67 17.22
N GLY A 197 -7.54 3.64 17.04
CA GLY A 197 -7.89 5.05 16.84
C GLY A 197 -7.68 5.91 18.09
N GLU A 198 -7.50 5.28 19.25
CA GLU A 198 -7.30 5.96 20.54
C GLU A 198 -6.05 5.45 21.26
N ALA A 199 -5.89 4.13 21.38
CA ALA A 199 -4.83 3.49 22.14
C ALA A 199 -4.13 2.37 21.36
N GLY A 200 -2.87 2.13 21.74
CA GLY A 200 -2.14 0.95 21.26
C GLY A 200 -2.67 -0.31 21.92
N LEU A 201 -3.04 -1.31 21.11
CA LEU A 201 -3.63 -2.58 21.57
C LEU A 201 -2.58 -3.63 21.95
N GLY A 202 -1.29 -3.32 21.75
CA GLY A 202 -0.22 -4.29 21.91
C GLY A 202 -0.15 -5.29 20.75
N ASP A 203 0.32 -6.50 21.06
CA ASP A 203 0.48 -7.56 20.06
C ASP A 203 -0.86 -8.29 19.85
N LEU A 204 -1.32 -8.41 18.61
CA LEU A 204 -2.58 -9.06 18.23
C LEU A 204 -2.35 -10.48 17.72
N ARG A 205 -3.30 -11.37 17.97
CA ARG A 205 -3.39 -12.70 17.34
C ARG A 205 -4.50 -12.70 16.32
N LEU A 206 -4.16 -13.00 15.07
CA LEU A 206 -5.09 -12.95 13.96
C LEU A 206 -5.40 -14.34 13.43
N ALA A 207 -6.67 -14.58 13.09
CA ALA A 207 -7.01 -15.57 12.08
C ALA A 207 -6.64 -15.03 10.69
N ALA A 208 -6.28 -15.93 9.77
CA ALA A 208 -6.03 -15.57 8.38
C ALA A 208 -6.55 -16.64 7.42
N TRP A 209 -6.89 -16.22 6.22
CA TRP A 209 -7.36 -17.06 5.12
C TRP A 209 -6.88 -16.49 3.79
N ASP A 210 -6.88 -17.32 2.75
CA ASP A 210 -6.62 -16.82 1.39
C ASP A 210 -7.80 -15.96 0.92
N ASP A 211 -7.49 -14.72 0.55
CA ASP A 211 -8.45 -13.76 0.00
C ASP A 211 -7.92 -13.29 -1.36
N ASN A 212 -8.77 -13.36 -2.38
CA ASN A 212 -8.46 -12.97 -3.76
C ASN A 212 -9.02 -11.60 -4.14
N PHE A 213 -9.51 -10.81 -3.17
CA PHE A 213 -10.08 -9.49 -3.41
C PHE A 213 -9.14 -8.60 -4.20
N VAL A 214 -7.86 -8.50 -3.81
CA VAL A 214 -6.89 -7.60 -4.48
C VAL A 214 -6.69 -7.96 -5.96
N SER A 215 -6.80 -9.24 -6.34
CA SER A 215 -6.63 -9.66 -7.73
C SER A 215 -7.93 -9.70 -8.54
N THR A 216 -9.09 -9.62 -7.88
CA THR A 216 -10.41 -9.78 -8.55
C THR A 216 -11.27 -8.52 -8.52
N TYR A 217 -11.09 -7.66 -7.52
CA TYR A 217 -11.85 -6.42 -7.39
C TYR A 217 -11.45 -5.41 -8.46
N LYS A 218 -12.46 -4.73 -9.00
CA LYS A 218 -12.29 -3.66 -9.98
C LYS A 218 -13.15 -2.47 -9.58
N VAL A 219 -12.52 -1.30 -9.46
CA VAL A 219 -13.25 -0.05 -9.25
C VAL A 219 -14.05 0.26 -10.51
N ALA A 220 -15.33 0.56 -10.35
CA ALA A 220 -16.19 0.91 -11.47
C ALA A 220 -15.61 2.10 -12.23
N ASN A 221 -15.56 2.01 -13.56
CA ASN A 221 -15.03 3.03 -14.47
C ASN A 221 -13.52 3.32 -14.32
N TYR A 222 -12.77 2.55 -13.52
CA TYR A 222 -11.32 2.63 -13.52
C TYR A 222 -10.75 1.84 -14.71
N GLN A 223 -9.89 2.50 -15.49
CA GLN A 223 -9.07 1.85 -16.51
C GLN A 223 -7.62 1.86 -16.03
N VAL A 224 -6.95 0.72 -16.15
CA VAL A 224 -5.51 0.61 -15.87
C VAL A 224 -4.74 1.27 -17.01
N GLU A 225 -3.61 1.90 -16.69
CA GLU A 225 -2.78 2.61 -17.67
C GLU A 225 -2.30 1.66 -18.77
N ALA A 226 -2.28 2.16 -20.01
CA ALA A 226 -1.81 1.38 -21.15
C ALA A 226 -0.36 0.93 -20.89
N GLY A 227 -0.12 -0.38 -20.96
CA GLY A 227 1.19 -0.98 -20.69
C GLY A 227 1.42 -1.39 -19.24
N VAL A 228 0.53 -1.04 -18.31
CA VAL A 228 0.56 -1.55 -16.92
C VAL A 228 -0.16 -2.89 -16.84
N THR A 229 0.44 -3.85 -16.15
CA THR A 229 -0.15 -5.17 -15.89
C THR A 229 -0.32 -5.37 -14.39
N CYS A 230 -1.56 -5.55 -13.94
CA CYS A 230 -1.89 -5.82 -12.54
C CYS A 230 -1.99 -7.32 -12.29
N ARG A 231 -1.40 -7.76 -11.18
CA ARG A 231 -1.27 -9.18 -10.79
C ARG A 231 -1.93 -9.49 -9.45
#